data_AF-A0A9D7C2J0-F1
#
_entry.id   AF-A0A9D7C2J0-F1
#
_cell.length_a   1.000
_cell.length_b   1.000
_cell.length_c   1.000
_cell.angle_alpha   90.00
_cell.angle_beta   90.00
_cell.angle_gamma   90.00
#
_symmetry.space_group_name_H-M   'P 1'
#
loop_
_entity.id
_entity.type
_entity.pdbx_description
1 polymer ?
#
loop_
_entity_poly.entity_id
_entity_poly.type
_entity_poly.pdbx_seq_one_letter_code
_entity_poly.pdbx_strand_id
1 'polypeptide(L)'
;MFEGNGPNAQYFSDLWQEKRLRIIDRDNFTCQNISCKTFDPSSGEVQILEVDDELQIHSYNSYESIYTLSSSLTKLTLNIDFGWGNWLVPPILQVHHKRYIQGRDLWDYNDSDLITLCKECHKAFHQQYEIPLYDLNGNLINSIKYESKDNDHLRKHDFKPWVFVNKRNEQYMLCSELHPYCRMVIIAGYNDDNPIVKASVMVKDFFDKYLPDYRPVADVIEFRR
;
A
#
# COMPACT_ATOMS: atom_id res chain seq x y z
N MET A 1 -6.50 29.94 29.65
CA MET A 1 -7.70 29.53 28.88
C MET A 1 -7.32 29.62 27.42
N PHE A 2 -7.04 28.49 26.78
CA PHE A 2 -6.81 28.40 25.33
C PHE A 2 -7.88 27.45 24.79
N GLU A 3 -8.88 28.04 24.16
CA GLU A 3 -9.94 27.34 23.43
C GLU A 3 -9.50 27.17 21.96
N GLY A 4 -9.74 25.98 21.41
CA GLY A 4 -9.81 25.78 19.96
C GLY A 4 -8.53 25.32 19.26
N ASN A 5 -8.13 24.06 19.46
CA ASN A 5 -7.64 23.13 18.42
C ASN A 5 -7.10 21.87 19.11
N GLY A 6 -7.98 20.89 19.32
CA GLY A 6 -7.55 19.59 19.82
C GLY A 6 -6.59 18.91 18.82
N PRO A 7 -5.78 17.92 19.27
CA PRO A 7 -4.80 17.21 18.45
C PRO A 7 -5.36 16.63 17.13
N ASN A 8 -6.68 16.41 17.04
CA ASN A 8 -7.33 15.97 15.81
C ASN A 8 -7.27 16.99 14.66
N ALA A 9 -7.21 18.30 14.91
CA ALA A 9 -7.22 19.31 13.84
C ALA A 9 -5.95 19.26 12.98
N GLN A 10 -4.80 18.97 13.59
CA GLN A 10 -3.53 18.88 12.86
C GLN A 10 -3.52 17.75 11.82
N TYR A 11 -4.17 16.63 12.11
CA TYR A 11 -4.26 15.49 11.20
C TYR A 11 -5.08 15.79 9.92
N PHE A 12 -5.91 16.83 9.92
CA PHE A 12 -6.67 17.24 8.74
C PHE A 12 -6.06 18.45 8.02
N SER A 13 -4.95 18.99 8.52
CA SER A 13 -4.27 20.13 7.88
C SER A 13 -3.55 19.70 6.59
N ASP A 14 -3.49 20.61 5.62
CA ASP A 14 -2.76 20.40 4.35
C ASP A 14 -1.28 20.09 4.61
N LEU A 15 -0.66 20.79 5.56
CA LEU A 15 0.73 20.58 5.97
C LEU A 15 0.99 19.13 6.41
N TRP A 16 0.10 18.55 7.21
CA TRP A 16 0.22 17.14 7.58
C TRP A 16 -0.07 16.21 6.41
N GLN A 17 -1.08 16.49 5.58
CA GLN A 17 -1.41 15.64 4.44
C GLN A 17 -0.26 15.57 3.43
N GLU A 18 0.37 16.70 3.11
CA GLU A 18 1.56 16.78 2.26
C GLU A 18 2.75 16.03 2.87
N LYS A 19 3.05 16.28 4.15
CA LYS A 19 4.11 15.57 4.88
C LYS A 19 3.85 14.06 4.87
N ARG A 20 2.62 13.64 5.15
CA ARG A 20 2.20 12.24 5.19
C ARG A 20 2.45 11.57 3.85
N LEU A 21 2.00 12.17 2.75
CA LEU A 21 2.23 11.65 1.40
C LEU A 21 3.71 11.50 1.09
N ARG A 22 4.53 12.52 1.42
CA ARG A 22 5.98 12.46 1.23
C ARG A 22 6.65 11.32 1.99
N ILE A 23 6.23 11.06 3.23
CA ILE A 23 6.80 9.97 4.03
C ILE A 23 6.39 8.59 3.48
N ILE A 24 5.15 8.45 3.03
CA ILE A 24 4.68 7.20 2.41
C ILE A 24 5.41 6.94 1.09
N ASP A 25 5.59 7.97 0.27
CA ASP A 25 6.35 7.91 -0.99
C ASP A 25 7.83 7.55 -0.76
N ARG A 26 8.49 8.22 0.20
CA ARG A 26 9.85 7.87 0.66
C ARG A 26 9.96 6.39 1.06
N ASP A 27 8.94 5.88 1.71
CA ASP A 27 8.85 4.48 2.17
C ASP A 27 8.30 3.55 1.07
N ASN A 28 8.29 3.99 -0.19
CA ASN A 28 7.90 3.22 -1.38
C ASN A 28 6.50 2.61 -1.23
N PHE A 29 5.56 3.38 -0.67
CA PHE A 29 4.20 2.94 -0.34
C PHE A 29 4.16 1.57 0.35
N THR A 30 5.14 1.29 1.22
CA THR A 30 5.34 -0.03 1.82
C THR A 30 5.42 0.09 3.34
N CYS A 31 4.76 -0.84 4.05
CA CYS A 31 4.89 -1.00 5.48
C CYS A 31 6.35 -1.32 5.85
N GLN A 32 6.94 -0.50 6.71
CA GLN A 32 8.34 -0.63 7.10
C GLN A 32 8.56 -1.64 8.24
N ASN A 33 7.50 -2.25 8.78
CA ASN A 33 7.65 -3.42 9.64
C ASN A 33 8.28 -4.57 8.83
N ILE A 34 9.41 -5.08 9.32
CA ILE A 34 10.26 -6.05 8.62
C ILE A 34 9.53 -7.36 8.29
N SER A 35 8.57 -7.78 9.12
CA SER A 35 7.83 -9.03 8.96
C SER A 35 6.55 -8.88 8.13
N CYS A 36 6.13 -7.65 7.81
CA CYS A 36 4.89 -7.40 7.09
C CYS A 36 5.13 -7.09 5.62
N LYS A 37 5.92 -6.04 5.33
CA LYS A 37 6.26 -5.57 3.97
C LYS A 37 5.08 -5.46 2.98
N THR A 38 3.84 -5.39 3.47
CA THR A 38 2.66 -5.13 2.64
C THR A 38 2.74 -3.71 2.08
N PHE A 39 2.21 -3.50 0.88
CA PHE A 39 2.33 -2.22 0.18
C PHE A 39 1.02 -1.82 -0.50
N ASP A 40 0.86 -0.53 -0.73
CA ASP A 40 -0.31 0.05 -1.39
C ASP A 40 0.03 0.46 -2.84
N PRO A 41 -0.25 -0.41 -3.83
CA PRO A 41 0.00 -0.09 -5.23
C PRO A 41 -0.99 0.93 -5.81
N SER A 42 -2.04 1.30 -5.06
CA SER A 42 -3.06 2.25 -5.53
C SER A 42 -2.69 3.72 -5.29
N SER A 43 -1.76 3.96 -4.39
CA SER A 43 -1.31 5.31 -4.01
C SER A 43 -0.09 5.78 -4.80
N GLY A 44 0.57 4.89 -5.56
CA GLY A 44 1.74 5.19 -6.37
C GLY A 44 2.41 3.93 -6.92
N GLU A 45 3.49 4.11 -7.68
CA GLU A 45 4.32 3.00 -8.16
C GLU A 45 5.18 2.44 -7.02
N VAL A 46 5.14 1.12 -6.85
CA VAL A 46 5.90 0.39 -5.83
C VAL A 46 7.00 -0.40 -6.50
N GLN A 47 8.23 -0.12 -6.11
CA GLN A 47 9.43 -0.78 -6.62
C GLN A 47 9.83 -1.93 -5.69
N ILE A 48 9.89 -3.15 -6.20
CA ILE A 48 10.27 -4.35 -5.44
C ILE A 48 11.54 -4.91 -6.06
N LEU A 49 12.59 -5.04 -5.24
CA LEU A 49 13.82 -5.73 -5.62
C LEU A 49 13.72 -7.19 -5.16
N GLU A 50 13.59 -8.11 -6.10
CA GLU A 50 13.58 -9.55 -5.84
C GLU A 50 15.01 -10.08 -5.62
N VAL A 51 15.14 -11.34 -5.18
CA VAL A 51 16.41 -11.95 -4.75
C VAL A 51 17.49 -11.95 -5.85
N ASP A 52 17.08 -12.02 -7.12
CA ASP A 52 17.98 -12.12 -8.28
C ASP A 52 18.34 -10.75 -8.89
N ASP A 53 18.30 -9.67 -8.08
CA ASP A 53 18.44 -8.28 -8.52
C ASP A 53 17.40 -7.84 -9.57
N GLU A 54 16.29 -8.59 -9.69
CA GLU A 54 15.17 -8.21 -10.53
C GLU A 54 14.39 -7.08 -9.87
N LEU A 55 14.37 -5.92 -10.51
CA LEU A 55 13.43 -4.85 -10.19
C LEU A 55 12.07 -5.15 -10.82
N GLN A 56 11.04 -5.24 -9.99
CA GLN A 56 9.63 -5.21 -10.38
C GLN A 56 8.98 -3.88 -9.99
N ILE A 57 8.08 -3.39 -10.83
CA ILE A 57 7.29 -2.17 -10.58
C ILE A 57 5.82 -2.54 -10.59
N HIS A 58 5.13 -2.19 -9.51
CA HIS A 58 3.74 -2.51 -9.25
C HIS A 58 2.91 -1.23 -9.12
N SER A 59 1.76 -1.16 -9.79
CA SER A 59 0.77 -0.10 -9.56
C SER A 59 -0.64 -0.62 -9.83
N TYR A 60 -1.64 0.01 -9.22
CA TYR A 60 -3.05 -0.36 -9.36
C TYR A 60 -3.91 0.87 -9.58
N ASN A 61 -4.57 0.92 -10.75
CA ASN A 61 -5.60 1.90 -11.01
C ASN A 61 -6.93 1.40 -10.44
N SER A 62 -7.35 1.96 -9.30
CA SER A 62 -8.61 1.59 -8.64
C SER A 62 -9.87 2.01 -9.39
N TYR A 63 -9.78 3.02 -10.26
CA TYR A 63 -10.90 3.46 -11.09
C TYR A 63 -11.19 2.48 -12.24
N GLU A 64 -10.13 1.99 -12.89
CA GLU A 64 -10.23 1.06 -14.02
C GLU A 64 -10.18 -0.41 -13.58
N SER A 65 -9.77 -0.68 -12.34
CA SER A 65 -9.43 -2.00 -11.83
C SER A 65 -8.36 -2.73 -12.65
N ILE A 66 -7.32 -1.98 -13.00
CA ILE A 66 -6.18 -2.49 -13.77
C ILE A 66 -4.95 -2.47 -12.87
N TYR A 67 -4.28 -3.61 -12.77
CA TYR A 67 -2.99 -3.74 -12.11
C TYR A 67 -1.88 -3.79 -13.15
N THR A 68 -0.86 -2.95 -12.97
CA THR A 68 0.32 -2.92 -13.82
C THR A 68 1.49 -3.58 -13.09
N LEU A 69 2.12 -4.56 -13.74
CA LEU A 69 3.31 -5.25 -13.26
C LEU A 69 4.39 -5.20 -14.34
N SER A 70 5.48 -4.48 -14.07
CA SER A 70 6.65 -4.44 -14.96
C SER A 70 7.81 -5.20 -14.36
N SER A 71 8.55 -5.96 -15.18
CA SER A 71 9.76 -6.66 -14.76
C SER A 71 10.96 -6.23 -15.58
N SER A 72 12.02 -5.84 -14.88
CA SER A 72 13.31 -5.51 -15.50
C SER A 72 14.07 -6.73 -16.02
N LEU A 73 13.80 -7.93 -15.48
CA LEU A 73 14.42 -9.18 -15.93
C LEU A 73 13.77 -9.66 -17.23
N THR A 74 12.44 -9.72 -17.27
CA THR A 74 11.71 -10.18 -18.46
C THR A 74 11.54 -9.08 -19.49
N LYS A 75 11.70 -7.80 -19.13
CA LYS A 75 11.40 -6.62 -19.98
C LYS A 75 9.95 -6.58 -20.46
N LEU A 76 9.04 -7.16 -19.68
CA LEU A 76 7.61 -7.17 -19.93
C LEU A 76 6.89 -6.25 -18.94
N THR A 77 5.85 -5.59 -19.43
CA THR A 77 4.83 -4.94 -18.61
C THR A 77 3.51 -5.64 -18.83
N LEU A 78 2.86 -6.07 -17.75
CA LEU A 78 1.57 -6.75 -17.75
C LEU A 78 0.52 -5.79 -17.20
N ASN A 79 -0.59 -5.66 -17.92
CA ASN A 79 -1.80 -4.97 -17.46
C ASN A 79 -2.87 -6.04 -17.19
N ILE A 80 -3.10 -6.34 -15.93
CA ILE A 80 -4.08 -7.31 -15.46
C ILE A 80 -5.37 -6.55 -15.13
N ASP A 81 -6.35 -6.65 -16.02
CA ASP A 81 -7.69 -6.10 -15.86
C ASP A 81 -8.56 -7.08 -15.08
N PHE A 82 -9.05 -6.67 -13.92
CA PHE A 82 -9.88 -7.50 -13.05
C PHE A 82 -11.38 -7.38 -13.35
N GLY A 83 -11.75 -6.62 -14.37
CA GLY A 83 -13.11 -6.39 -14.78
C GLY A 83 -13.79 -5.27 -13.98
N TRP A 84 -14.62 -4.51 -14.69
CA TRP A 84 -15.34 -3.39 -14.12
C TRP A 84 -16.19 -3.80 -12.90
N GLY A 85 -16.07 -3.04 -11.81
CA GLY A 85 -16.82 -3.27 -10.58
C GLY A 85 -16.18 -4.24 -9.58
N ASN A 86 -15.06 -4.90 -9.93
CA ASN A 86 -14.21 -5.61 -8.97
C ASN A 86 -13.13 -4.67 -8.45
N TRP A 87 -13.06 -4.40 -7.16
CA TRP A 87 -12.15 -3.41 -6.58
C TRP A 87 -11.18 -4.13 -5.66
N LEU A 88 -9.88 -4.08 -5.97
CA LEU A 88 -8.85 -4.54 -5.04
C LEU A 88 -8.89 -3.65 -3.80
N VAL A 89 -8.84 -4.27 -2.63
CA VAL A 89 -8.67 -3.58 -1.35
C VAL A 89 -7.17 -3.48 -1.07
N PRO A 90 -6.51 -2.32 -1.25
CA PRO A 90 -5.10 -2.20 -0.91
C PRO A 90 -4.91 -2.18 0.61
N PRO A 91 -3.69 -2.32 1.15
CA PRO A 91 -3.42 -2.00 2.54
C PRO A 91 -3.68 -0.51 2.85
N ILE A 92 -4.08 -0.19 4.08
CA ILE A 92 -4.08 1.20 4.56
C ILE A 92 -2.71 1.47 5.18
N LEU A 93 -2.02 2.49 4.68
CA LEU A 93 -0.74 2.94 5.22
C LEU A 93 -0.91 4.20 6.08
N GLN A 94 -0.21 4.24 7.20
CA GLN A 94 -0.23 5.32 8.17
C GLN A 94 1.19 5.73 8.51
N VAL A 95 1.40 7.04 8.73
CA VAL A 95 2.67 7.56 9.21
C VAL A 95 2.63 7.59 10.73
N HIS A 96 3.60 6.93 11.34
CA HIS A 96 3.77 6.83 12.77
C HIS A 96 4.93 7.70 13.23
N HIS A 97 4.71 8.49 14.29
CA HIS A 97 5.76 9.22 14.99
C HIS A 97 6.49 8.31 15.98
N LYS A 98 7.79 8.11 15.78
CA LYS A 98 8.65 7.30 16.68
C LYS A 98 8.90 7.97 18.02
N ARG A 99 8.67 9.28 18.11
CA ARG A 99 8.75 10.11 19.31
C ARG A 99 7.89 11.35 19.15
N TYR A 100 7.49 11.94 20.26
CA TYR A 100 6.88 13.26 20.30
C TYR A 100 7.80 14.27 20.98
N ILE A 101 7.70 15.53 20.57
CA ILE A 101 8.37 16.67 21.18
C ILE A 101 7.27 17.65 21.60
N GLN A 102 7.25 18.02 22.87
CA GLN A 102 6.20 18.89 23.41
C GLN A 102 6.13 20.22 22.66
N GLY A 103 4.93 20.60 22.22
CA GLY A 103 4.67 21.85 21.51
C GLY A 103 5.11 21.85 20.05
N ARG A 104 5.54 20.71 19.49
CA ARG A 104 5.89 20.57 18.08
C ARG A 104 4.71 20.06 17.26
N ASP A 105 4.43 20.71 16.14
CA ASP A 105 3.39 20.31 15.20
C ASP A 105 3.76 19.01 14.45
N LEU A 106 2.74 18.26 14.01
CA LEU A 106 2.91 16.92 13.42
C LEU A 106 3.83 16.90 12.19
N TRP A 107 3.86 17.97 11.39
CA TRP A 107 4.67 18.08 10.17
C TRP A 107 6.12 18.54 10.40
N ASP A 108 6.41 19.17 11.54
CA ASP A 108 7.72 19.75 11.89
C ASP A 108 8.74 18.72 12.41
N TYR A 109 8.38 17.44 12.39
CA TYR A 109 9.30 16.35 12.73
C TYR A 109 10.26 16.05 11.60
N ASN A 110 11.49 15.64 11.94
CA ASN A 110 12.42 15.13 10.95
C ASN A 110 11.86 13.85 10.34
N ASP A 111 12.16 13.59 9.07
CA ASP A 111 11.69 12.39 8.38
C ASP A 111 12.15 11.11 9.09
N SER A 112 13.33 11.12 9.70
CA SER A 112 13.85 10.00 10.51
C SER A 112 12.99 9.65 11.72
N ASP A 113 12.23 10.62 12.24
CA ASP A 113 11.30 10.45 13.36
C ASP A 113 9.96 9.85 12.92
N LEU A 114 9.78 9.62 11.62
CA LEU A 114 8.55 9.14 11.01
C LEU A 114 8.78 7.81 10.28
N ILE A 115 7.79 6.93 10.35
CA ILE A 115 7.83 5.61 9.69
C ILE A 115 6.45 5.24 9.16
N THR A 116 6.41 4.69 7.95
CA THR A 116 5.19 4.16 7.36
C THR A 116 4.91 2.76 7.88
N LEU A 117 3.74 2.54 8.46
CA LEU A 117 3.24 1.24 8.91
C LEU A 117 1.86 0.99 8.31
N CYS A 118 1.52 -0.26 8.00
CA CYS A 118 0.14 -0.59 7.69
C CYS A 118 -0.73 -0.45 8.96
N LYS A 119 -2.04 -0.27 8.80
CA LYS A 119 -3.00 -0.15 9.91
C LYS A 119 -2.80 -1.20 11.01
N GLU A 120 -2.64 -2.47 10.63
CA GLU A 120 -2.45 -3.57 11.60
C GLU A 120 -1.12 -3.47 12.35
N CYS A 121 0.00 -3.23 11.64
CA CYS A 121 1.30 -3.04 12.28
C CYS A 121 1.34 -1.79 13.15
N HIS A 122 0.67 -0.72 12.74
CA HIS A 122 0.58 0.53 13.50
C HIS A 122 -0.17 0.32 14.82
N LYS A 123 -1.34 -0.34 14.75
CA LYS A 123 -2.13 -0.72 15.93
C LYS A 123 -1.35 -1.65 16.86
N ALA A 124 -0.72 -2.69 16.31
CA ALA A 124 0.10 -3.63 17.08
C ALA A 124 1.26 -2.93 17.78
N PHE A 125 1.92 -1.98 17.11
CA PHE A 125 2.99 -1.19 17.70
C PHE A 125 2.50 -0.42 18.92
N HIS A 126 1.38 0.29 18.81
CA HIS A 126 0.78 1.04 19.93
C HIS A 126 0.28 0.16 21.09
N GLN A 127 -0.09 -1.09 20.80
CA GLN A 127 -0.45 -2.06 21.85
C GLN A 127 0.76 -2.55 22.62
N GLN A 128 1.90 -2.70 21.94
CA GLN A 128 3.12 -3.28 22.48
C GLN A 128 4.08 -2.25 23.10
N TYR A 129 4.11 -1.03 22.56
CA TYR A 129 5.11 -0.02 22.90
C TYR A 129 4.48 1.34 23.23
N GLU A 130 5.10 2.02 24.18
CA GLU A 130 4.83 3.44 24.46
C GLU A 130 5.76 4.32 23.64
N ILE A 131 5.30 5.53 23.29
CA ILE A 131 6.08 6.48 22.49
C ILE A 131 6.73 7.51 23.41
N PRO A 132 8.05 7.72 23.33
CA PRO A 132 8.72 8.70 24.17
C PRO A 132 8.32 10.13 23.81
N LEU A 133 8.06 10.94 24.83
CA LEU A 133 7.81 12.38 24.76
C LEU A 133 9.02 13.14 25.30
N TYR A 134 9.58 14.03 24.50
CA TYR A 134 10.70 14.89 24.86
C TYR A 134 10.29 16.35 25.01
N ASP A 135 11.05 17.12 25.79
CA ASP A 135 10.99 18.58 25.77
C ASP A 135 11.76 19.15 24.55
N LEU A 136 11.75 20.48 24.39
CA LEU A 136 12.47 21.16 23.31
C LEU A 136 14.00 21.07 23.45
N ASN A 137 14.51 20.75 24.65
CA ASN A 137 15.94 20.58 24.92
C ASN A 137 16.41 19.13 24.69
N GLY A 138 15.49 18.21 24.36
CA GLY A 138 15.78 16.79 24.15
C GLY A 138 15.77 15.94 25.43
N ASN A 139 15.30 16.47 26.55
CA ASN A 139 15.13 15.69 27.78
C ASN A 139 13.86 14.85 27.68
N LEU A 140 13.92 13.57 28.08
CA LEU A 140 12.75 12.71 28.17
C LEU A 140 11.82 13.23 29.28
N ILE A 141 10.58 13.55 28.92
CA ILE A 141 9.53 13.95 29.87
C ILE A 141 8.79 12.71 30.37
N ASN A 142 8.31 11.88 29.46
CA ASN A 142 7.53 10.67 29.76
C ASN A 142 7.49 9.73 28.54
N SER A 143 6.85 8.57 28.68
CA SER A 143 6.40 7.71 27.60
C SER A 143 4.88 7.70 27.55
N ILE A 144 4.30 7.87 26.36
CA ILE A 144 2.86 8.01 26.16
C ILE A 144 2.32 6.73 25.52
N LYS A 145 1.29 6.15 26.14
CA LYS A 145 0.46 5.12 25.53
C LYS A 145 -0.65 5.76 24.72
N TYR A 146 -0.61 5.57 23.40
CA TYR A 146 -1.67 6.00 22.50
C TYR A 146 -2.54 4.82 22.13
N GLU A 147 -3.86 5.00 22.24
CA GLU A 147 -4.80 4.12 21.56
C GLU A 147 -4.92 4.59 20.11
N SER A 148 -4.69 3.69 19.15
CA SER A 148 -4.90 4.00 17.74
C SER A 148 -6.40 4.30 17.51
N LYS A 149 -6.76 5.57 17.41
CA LYS A 149 -8.08 5.96 16.93
C LYS A 149 -8.12 5.68 15.43
N ASP A 150 -8.96 4.74 15.03
CA ASP A 150 -9.29 4.51 13.62
C ASP A 150 -10.08 5.72 13.10
N ASN A 151 -9.35 6.78 12.73
CA ASN A 151 -9.92 7.97 12.10
C ASN A 151 -9.98 7.83 10.57
N ASP A 152 -9.81 6.62 10.05
CA ASP A 152 -9.88 6.39 8.61
C ASP A 152 -11.34 6.40 8.14
N HIS A 153 -11.84 7.61 7.90
CA HIS A 153 -13.17 7.84 7.33
C HIS A 153 -13.24 7.46 5.84
N LEU A 154 -12.11 7.11 5.20
CA LEU A 154 -12.03 6.90 3.75
C LEU A 154 -12.47 5.49 3.36
N ARG A 155 -12.39 4.49 4.27
CA ARG A 155 -12.92 3.14 4.02
C ARG A 155 -14.18 2.87 4.80
N LYS A 156 -15.27 2.61 4.09
CA LYS A 156 -16.58 2.23 4.64
C LYS A 156 -16.70 0.72 4.91
N HIS A 157 -15.59 -0.01 5.02
CA HIS A 157 -15.57 -1.46 5.15
C HIS A 157 -14.33 -1.98 5.88
N ASP A 158 -14.44 -3.17 6.48
CA ASP A 158 -13.36 -3.83 7.24
C ASP A 158 -12.71 -5.01 6.51
N PHE A 159 -12.85 -5.09 5.19
CA PHE A 159 -12.20 -6.13 4.39
C PHE A 159 -10.68 -6.09 4.54
N LYS A 160 -10.08 -7.28 4.63
CA LYS A 160 -8.61 -7.44 4.65
C LYS A 160 -8.01 -6.92 3.34
N PRO A 161 -6.76 -6.43 3.35
CA PRO A 161 -6.04 -6.11 2.12
C PRO A 161 -5.90 -7.32 1.20
N TRP A 162 -5.65 -7.06 -0.08
CA TRP A 162 -5.41 -8.07 -1.12
C TRP A 162 -6.60 -8.99 -1.40
N VAL A 163 -7.81 -8.47 -1.17
CA VAL A 163 -9.06 -9.11 -1.61
C VAL A 163 -9.81 -8.19 -2.56
N PHE A 164 -10.69 -8.77 -3.37
CA PHE A 164 -11.57 -8.01 -4.25
C PHE A 164 -12.94 -7.84 -3.63
N VAL A 165 -13.51 -6.66 -3.77
CA VAL A 165 -14.89 -6.34 -3.36
C VAL A 165 -15.67 -5.78 -4.53
N ASN A 166 -16.98 -5.98 -4.51
CA ASN A 166 -17.90 -5.31 -5.42
C ASN A 166 -18.95 -4.55 -4.61
N LYS A 167 -19.52 -3.49 -5.20
CA LYS A 167 -20.58 -2.70 -4.56
C LYS A 167 -21.93 -3.14 -5.10
N ARG A 168 -22.81 -3.63 -4.22
CA ARG A 168 -24.21 -3.95 -4.55
C ARG A 168 -25.13 -3.28 -3.54
N ASN A 169 -26.15 -2.55 -4.02
CA ASN A 169 -27.11 -1.84 -3.16
C ASN A 169 -26.43 -1.00 -2.07
N GLU A 170 -25.41 -0.23 -2.45
CA GLU A 170 -24.59 0.61 -1.56
C GLU A 170 -23.71 -0.11 -0.53
N GLN A 171 -23.76 -1.43 -0.47
CA GLN A 171 -22.92 -2.25 0.40
C GLN A 171 -21.78 -2.91 -0.37
N TYR A 172 -20.61 -3.00 0.26
CA TYR A 172 -19.48 -3.74 -0.28
C TYR A 172 -19.60 -5.22 0.11
N MET A 173 -19.40 -6.10 -0.86
CA MET A 173 -19.36 -7.55 -0.67
C MET A 173 -18.07 -8.12 -1.24
N LEU A 174 -17.58 -9.20 -0.64
CA LEU A 174 -16.43 -9.93 -1.15
C LEU A 174 -16.73 -10.49 -2.54
N CYS A 175 -15.80 -10.33 -3.46
CA CYS A 175 -15.79 -11.02 -4.73
C CYS A 175 -15.13 -12.39 -4.51
N SER A 176 -15.84 -13.47 -4.80
CA SER A 176 -15.35 -14.85 -4.60
C SER A 176 -14.61 -15.40 -5.81
N GLU A 177 -14.84 -14.83 -6.99
CA GLU A 177 -14.30 -15.33 -8.25
C GLU A 177 -13.91 -14.14 -9.14
N LEU A 178 -12.73 -14.23 -9.77
CA LEU A 178 -12.25 -13.24 -10.73
C LEU A 178 -12.05 -13.90 -12.09
N HIS A 179 -12.32 -13.14 -13.14
CA HIS A 179 -12.08 -13.54 -14.52
C HIS A 179 -11.15 -12.50 -15.16
N PRO A 180 -9.89 -12.42 -14.71
CA PRO A 180 -8.98 -11.37 -15.13
C PRO A 180 -8.56 -11.55 -16.59
N TYR A 181 -8.37 -10.44 -17.28
CA TYR A 181 -7.79 -10.38 -18.62
C TYR A 181 -6.41 -9.72 -18.55
N CYS A 182 -5.39 -10.25 -19.24
CA CYS A 182 -4.05 -9.67 -19.20
C CYS A 182 -3.59 -9.20 -20.57
N ARG A 183 -3.27 -7.90 -20.70
CA ARG A 183 -2.52 -7.38 -21.85
C ARG A 183 -1.04 -7.31 -21.49
N MET A 184 -0.21 -7.93 -22.32
CA MET A 184 1.25 -7.80 -22.25
C MET A 184 1.73 -6.69 -23.18
N VAL A 185 2.64 -5.85 -22.68
CA VAL A 185 3.39 -4.86 -23.43
C VAL A 185 4.86 -5.25 -23.41
N ILE A 186 5.48 -5.31 -24.58
CA ILE A 186 6.88 -5.66 -24.76
C ILE A 186 7.70 -4.37 -24.90
N ILE A 187 8.75 -4.21 -24.09
CA ILE A 187 9.65 -3.06 -24.18
C ILE A 187 10.58 -3.22 -25.41
N ALA A 188 10.87 -2.13 -26.11
CA ALA A 188 11.75 -2.12 -27.29
C ALA A 188 13.12 -2.77 -26.99
N GLY A 189 13.60 -3.63 -27.90
CA GLY A 189 14.86 -4.38 -27.74
C GLY A 189 14.72 -5.77 -27.10
N TYR A 190 13.49 -6.24 -26.87
CA TYR A 190 13.22 -7.61 -26.46
C TYR A 190 13.57 -8.62 -27.56
N ASN A 191 14.44 -9.59 -27.23
CA ASN A 191 14.97 -10.57 -28.17
C ASN A 191 14.64 -12.03 -27.78
N ASP A 192 13.69 -12.26 -26.87
CA ASP A 192 13.35 -13.61 -26.44
C ASP A 192 12.31 -14.26 -27.36
N ASP A 193 12.42 -15.58 -27.52
CA ASP A 193 11.62 -16.38 -28.43
C ASP A 193 10.18 -16.62 -27.93
N ASN A 194 9.90 -16.46 -26.62
CA ASN A 194 8.56 -16.73 -26.09
C ASN A 194 8.08 -15.79 -24.96
N PRO A 195 7.64 -14.56 -25.31
CA PRO A 195 7.13 -13.59 -24.33
C PRO A 195 5.85 -14.03 -23.64
N ILE A 196 5.02 -14.84 -24.31
CA ILE A 196 3.76 -15.33 -23.74
C ILE A 196 4.04 -16.26 -22.56
N VAL A 197 4.98 -17.21 -22.71
CA VAL A 197 5.33 -18.12 -21.60
C VAL A 197 5.86 -17.35 -20.39
N LYS A 198 6.72 -16.33 -20.60
CA LYS A 198 7.22 -15.49 -19.50
C LYS A 198 6.09 -14.69 -18.83
N ALA A 199 5.21 -14.10 -19.63
CA ALA A 199 4.06 -13.38 -19.10
C ALA A 199 3.15 -14.31 -18.28
N SER A 200 2.90 -15.53 -18.75
CA SER A 200 2.11 -16.52 -18.00
C SER A 200 2.74 -16.88 -16.65
N VAL A 201 4.06 -17.05 -16.60
CA VAL A 201 4.78 -17.30 -15.34
C VAL A 201 4.66 -16.08 -14.41
N MET A 202 4.91 -14.87 -14.92
CA MET A 202 4.78 -13.65 -14.14
C MET A 202 3.38 -13.46 -13.56
N VAL A 203 2.31 -13.69 -14.34
CA VAL A 203 0.95 -13.61 -13.80
C VAL A 203 0.73 -14.68 -12.75
N LYS A 204 1.14 -15.94 -13.00
CA LYS A 204 1.00 -17.01 -12.02
C LYS A 204 1.69 -16.65 -10.70
N ASP A 205 2.93 -16.18 -10.75
CA ASP A 205 3.71 -15.83 -9.56
C ASP A 205 3.09 -14.63 -8.82
N PHE A 206 2.57 -13.65 -9.56
CA PHE A 206 1.80 -12.55 -9.00
C PHE A 206 0.56 -13.03 -8.22
N PHE A 207 -0.25 -13.92 -8.82
CA PHE A 207 -1.42 -14.49 -8.14
C PHE A 207 -1.02 -15.35 -6.95
N ASP A 208 0.01 -16.19 -7.07
CA ASP A 208 0.48 -17.05 -5.99
C ASP A 208 0.97 -16.23 -4.78
N LYS A 209 1.63 -15.10 -5.03
CA LYS A 209 2.22 -14.24 -3.99
C LYS A 209 1.18 -13.30 -3.36
N TYR A 210 0.34 -12.66 -4.17
CA TYR A 210 -0.51 -11.56 -3.72
C TYR A 210 -1.99 -11.87 -3.70
N LEU A 211 -2.47 -12.81 -4.52
CA LEU A 211 -3.90 -13.12 -4.68
C LEU A 211 -4.16 -14.64 -4.64
N PRO A 212 -3.69 -15.37 -3.60
CA PRO A 212 -3.71 -16.83 -3.59
C PRO A 212 -5.14 -17.41 -3.63
N ASP A 213 -6.13 -16.66 -3.16
CA ASP A 213 -7.54 -17.03 -3.16
C ASP A 213 -8.22 -16.88 -4.54
N TYR A 214 -7.53 -16.29 -5.52
CA TYR A 214 -8.09 -15.90 -6.82
C TYR A 214 -7.38 -16.55 -8.01
N ARG A 215 -6.64 -17.64 -7.78
CA ARG A 215 -5.85 -18.29 -8.84
C ARG A 215 -6.71 -18.55 -10.08
N PRO A 216 -6.34 -17.99 -11.25
CA PRO A 216 -7.10 -18.23 -12.47
C PRO A 216 -7.00 -19.70 -12.86
N VAL A 217 -8.09 -20.27 -13.39
CA VAL A 217 -8.04 -21.56 -14.07
C VAL A 217 -7.11 -21.40 -15.29
N ALA A 218 -6.30 -22.42 -15.60
CA ALA A 218 -5.14 -22.34 -16.50
C ALA A 218 -5.39 -21.76 -17.93
N ASP A 219 -6.65 -21.56 -18.32
CA ASP A 219 -7.08 -21.10 -19.65
C ASP A 219 -7.55 -19.63 -19.72
N VAL A 220 -7.46 -18.84 -18.63
CA VAL A 220 -8.19 -17.55 -18.53
C VAL A 220 -7.40 -16.32 -18.99
N ILE A 221 -6.10 -16.43 -19.24
CA ILE A 221 -5.31 -15.25 -19.64
C ILE A 221 -5.20 -15.14 -21.16
N GLU A 222 -6.15 -14.42 -21.77
CA GLU A 222 -6.04 -14.03 -23.18
C GLU A 222 -4.92 -12.98 -23.36
N PHE A 223 -3.81 -13.38 -23.99
CA PHE A 223 -2.76 -12.43 -24.37
C PHE A 223 -3.07 -11.83 -25.75
N ARG A 224 -3.27 -10.51 -25.81
CA ARG A 224 -3.25 -9.75 -27.08
C ARG A 224 -1.99 -8.90 -27.17
N ARG A 225 -1.34 -8.96 -28.33
CA ARG A 225 -0.32 -7.98 -28.75
C ARG A 225 -0.95 -6.62 -29.01
#